data_AF-A0A7S2H5D4-F1
#
_entry.id   AF-A0A7S2H5D4-F1
#
_cell.length_a   1.000
_cell.length_b   1.000
_cell.length_c   1.000
_cell.angle_alpha   90.00
_cell.angle_beta   90.00
_cell.angle_gamma   90.00
#
_symmetry.space_group_name_H-M   'P 1'
#
loop_
_entity.id
_entity.type
_entity.pdbx_description
1 polymer ?
#
loop_
_entity_poly.entity_id
_entity_poly.type
_entity_poly.pdbx_seq_one_letter_code
_entity_poly.pdbx_strand_id
1 'polypeptide(L)'
;LARSDGCTLTSRPASAATLTNGSACTATAEMRIAPRDGFRRKVYLSPLGLLMELDGAFCEGIILTLQPGPVSAVLRIRPATPTATHAHLTLLADGDGDAATRRVRLRCSAPCGFEPSPFVGAQNVYRVRLGSAESTTLEIIGQV
;
A
#
# COMPACT_ATOMS: atom_id res chain seq x y z
N LEU A 1 -5.25 0.43 -16.38
CA LEU A 1 -4.34 1.50 -15.89
C LEU A 1 -5.18 2.76 -15.74
N ALA A 2 -5.41 3.23 -14.52
CA ALA A 2 -6.04 4.53 -14.29
C ALA A 2 -4.93 5.59 -14.34
N ARG A 3 -4.98 6.48 -15.33
CA ARG A 3 -4.10 7.65 -15.43
C ARG A 3 -4.99 8.88 -15.26
N SER A 4 -4.82 9.58 -14.16
CA SER A 4 -5.22 10.98 -14.00
C SER A 4 -3.97 11.76 -13.59
N ASP A 5 -3.87 12.99 -14.07
CA ASP A 5 -2.65 13.80 -14.13
C ASP A 5 -1.76 13.70 -12.86
N GLY A 6 -0.56 13.12 -13.02
CA GLY A 6 0.45 12.97 -11.96
C GLY A 6 0.25 11.80 -10.98
N CYS A 7 -0.96 11.29 -10.80
CA CYS A 7 -1.26 10.22 -9.84
C CYS A 7 -1.36 8.88 -10.56
N THR A 8 -0.23 8.21 -10.76
CA THR A 8 -0.23 6.89 -11.41
C THR A 8 -0.19 5.79 -10.36
N LEU A 9 -1.23 4.96 -10.33
CA LEU A 9 -1.19 3.64 -9.70
C LEU A 9 -0.89 2.61 -10.78
N THR A 10 0.29 1.99 -10.70
CA THR A 10 0.64 0.86 -11.55
C THR A 10 0.77 -0.39 -10.69
N SER A 11 0.13 -1.46 -11.14
CA SER A 11 0.32 -2.78 -10.56
C SER A 11 0.81 -3.70 -11.66
N ARG A 12 1.87 -4.43 -11.38
CA ARG A 12 2.50 -5.35 -12.32
C ARG A 12 2.68 -6.71 -11.65
N PRO A 13 2.60 -7.82 -12.42
CA PRO A 13 3.12 -9.11 -11.95
C PRO A 13 4.62 -8.96 -11.62
N ALA A 14 5.14 -9.84 -10.76
CA ALA A 14 6.42 -9.72 -10.04
C ALA A 14 7.70 -9.51 -10.89
N SER A 15 7.63 -9.42 -12.22
CA SER A 15 8.75 -9.24 -13.13
C SER A 15 8.67 -7.87 -13.84
N ALA A 16 9.73 -7.07 -13.69
CA ALA A 16 10.02 -5.78 -14.35
C ALA A 16 9.31 -4.51 -13.81
N ALA A 17 10.01 -3.80 -12.94
CA ALA A 17 9.82 -2.37 -12.71
C ALA A 17 10.78 -1.57 -13.61
N THR A 18 10.23 -0.73 -14.47
CA THR A 18 10.94 0.43 -15.00
C THR A 18 10.17 1.62 -14.46
N LEU A 19 10.84 2.40 -13.62
CA LEU A 19 10.24 3.43 -12.79
C LEU A 19 10.21 4.72 -13.58
N THR A 20 9.04 5.36 -13.65
CA THR A 20 8.92 6.72 -14.15
C THR A 20 8.43 7.59 -13.00
N ASN A 21 9.28 8.52 -12.58
CA ASN A 21 8.95 9.55 -11.60
C ASN A 21 7.73 10.33 -12.10
N GLY A 22 6.62 10.25 -11.37
CA GLY A 22 5.42 11.02 -11.65
C GLY A 22 5.50 12.39 -10.99
N SER A 23 5.08 13.44 -11.72
CA SER A 23 4.87 14.78 -11.18
C SER A 23 3.83 14.82 -10.06
N ALA A 24 3.78 15.93 -9.31
CA ALA A 24 2.88 16.14 -8.18
C ALA A 24 1.44 15.65 -8.45
N CYS A 25 0.85 14.97 -7.46
CA CYS A 25 -0.46 14.37 -7.58
C CYS A 25 -1.56 15.44 -7.45
N THR A 26 -2.30 15.73 -8.54
CA THR A 26 -3.35 16.76 -8.58
C THR A 26 -4.77 16.21 -8.55
N ALA A 27 -4.96 14.89 -8.70
CA ALA A 27 -6.27 14.24 -8.72
C ALA A 27 -6.29 12.88 -7.98
N THR A 28 -7.43 12.47 -7.41
CA THR A 28 -7.53 11.16 -6.77
C THR A 28 -7.38 10.03 -7.80
N ALA A 29 -6.60 9.00 -7.49
CA ALA A 29 -6.49 7.78 -8.30
C ALA A 29 -6.87 6.55 -7.48
N GLU A 30 -7.79 5.73 -7.98
CA GLU A 30 -8.26 4.50 -7.31
C GLU A 30 -7.85 3.26 -8.11
N MET A 31 -7.38 2.23 -7.41
CA MET A 31 -7.15 0.88 -7.94
C MET A 31 -7.86 -0.14 -7.07
N ARG A 32 -8.62 -1.03 -7.71
CA ARG A 32 -9.24 -2.19 -7.07
C ARG A 32 -8.48 -3.45 -7.45
N ILE A 33 -8.13 -4.25 -6.45
CA ILE A 33 -7.43 -5.52 -6.64
C ILE A 33 -8.37 -6.62 -6.16
N ALA A 34 -8.72 -7.52 -7.09
CA ALA A 34 -9.53 -8.69 -6.79
C ALA A 34 -8.71 -9.71 -5.97
N PRO A 35 -9.36 -10.55 -5.14
CA PRO A 35 -8.69 -11.52 -4.27
C PRO A 35 -7.68 -12.41 -4.99
N ARG A 36 -8.06 -12.92 -6.16
CA ARG A 36 -7.24 -13.82 -6.99
C ARG A 36 -5.98 -13.15 -7.52
N ASP A 37 -6.00 -11.83 -7.63
CA ASP A 37 -4.89 -11.07 -8.18
C ASP A 37 -4.08 -10.36 -7.08
N GLY A 38 -4.43 -10.51 -5.81
CA GLY A 38 -3.80 -9.78 -4.69
C GLY A 38 -2.51 -10.42 -4.17
N PHE A 39 -2.32 -11.72 -4.37
CA PHE A 39 -1.18 -12.45 -3.82
C PHE A 39 0.14 -12.04 -4.49
N ARG A 40 1.11 -11.56 -3.70
CA ARG A 40 2.44 -11.08 -4.16
C ARG A 40 2.37 -9.98 -5.22
N ARG A 41 1.26 -9.24 -5.27
CA ARG A 41 1.11 -8.15 -6.21
C ARG A 41 1.87 -6.93 -5.70
N LYS A 42 2.73 -6.39 -6.55
CA LYS A 42 3.48 -5.18 -6.28
C LYS A 42 2.74 -3.99 -6.88
N VAL A 43 2.55 -2.96 -6.07
CA VAL A 43 1.88 -1.72 -6.45
C VAL A 43 2.80 -0.55 -6.19
N TYR A 44 3.08 0.22 -7.23
CA TYR A 44 3.90 1.41 -7.11
C TYR A 44 3.03 2.62 -6.75
N LEU A 45 3.43 3.32 -5.69
CA LEU A 45 2.84 4.55 -5.19
C LEU A 45 3.70 5.72 -5.68
N SER A 46 3.58 6.07 -6.96
CA SER A 46 4.47 7.04 -7.62
C SER A 46 4.71 8.34 -6.85
N PRO A 47 3.70 9.04 -6.28
CA PRO A 47 3.98 10.30 -5.60
C PRO A 47 4.68 10.09 -4.24
N LEU A 48 4.56 8.90 -3.64
CA LEU A 48 5.27 8.52 -2.42
C LEU A 48 6.67 7.93 -2.73
N GLY A 49 6.92 7.56 -3.99
CA GLY A 49 8.10 6.81 -4.38
C GLY A 49 8.29 5.53 -3.57
N LEU A 50 7.18 4.82 -3.33
CA LEU A 50 7.16 3.57 -2.59
C LEU A 50 6.66 2.42 -3.47
N LEU A 51 7.27 1.26 -3.29
CA LEU A 51 6.75 -0.01 -3.76
C LEU A 51 6.05 -0.72 -2.60
N MET A 52 4.76 -0.97 -2.76
CA MET A 52 3.94 -1.73 -1.82
C MET A 52 3.78 -3.17 -2.29
N GLU A 53 3.89 -4.12 -1.37
CA GLU A 53 3.51 -5.51 -1.57
C GLU A 53 2.63 -5.96 -0.40
N LEU A 54 1.58 -6.71 -0.71
CA LEU A 54 0.69 -7.30 0.30
C LEU A 54 0.86 -8.83 0.28
N ASP A 55 1.34 -9.37 1.39
CA ASP A 55 1.57 -10.79 1.59
C ASP A 55 0.55 -11.36 2.58
N GLY A 56 -0.15 -12.42 2.16
CA GLY A 56 -0.92 -13.26 3.10
C GLY A 56 -2.21 -12.65 3.65
N ALA A 57 -2.99 -11.90 2.85
CA ALA A 57 -4.35 -11.52 3.22
C ALA A 57 -5.38 -12.41 2.50
N PHE A 58 -6.22 -13.13 3.25
CA PHE A 58 -7.45 -13.69 2.69
C PHE A 58 -8.50 -12.58 2.67
N CYS A 59 -8.51 -11.78 1.60
CA CYS A 59 -9.35 -10.60 1.44
C CYS A 59 -10.36 -10.76 0.30
N GLU A 60 -11.54 -10.16 0.42
CA GLU A 60 -12.60 -10.07 -0.60
C GLU A 60 -12.30 -8.99 -1.64
N GLY A 61 -11.45 -8.03 -1.28
CA GLY A 61 -10.98 -7.00 -2.17
C GLY A 61 -10.07 -6.02 -1.45
N ILE A 62 -9.24 -5.34 -2.24
CA ILE A 62 -8.38 -4.26 -1.78
C ILE A 62 -8.69 -3.04 -2.63
N ILE A 63 -8.92 -1.91 -1.97
CA ILE A 63 -9.09 -0.61 -2.63
C ILE A 63 -7.92 0.25 -2.20
N LEU A 64 -7.12 0.68 -3.16
CA LEU A 64 -6.03 1.61 -2.96
C LEU A 64 -6.39 2.94 -3.61
N THR A 65 -6.29 4.02 -2.83
CA THR A 65 -6.61 5.37 -3.28
C THR A 65 -5.41 6.29 -3.03
N LEU A 66 -4.84 6.88 -4.07
CA LEU A 66 -3.91 8.01 -3.94
C LEU A 66 -4.72 9.30 -3.81
N GLN A 67 -4.37 10.14 -2.85
CA GLN A 67 -5.09 11.39 -2.59
C GLN A 67 -4.24 12.61 -3.01
N PRO A 68 -4.86 13.61 -3.69
CA PRO A 68 -4.23 14.90 -3.94
C PRO A 68 -4.29 15.74 -2.65
N GLY A 69 -3.13 16.11 -2.10
CA GLY A 69 -2.99 16.70 -0.77
C GLY A 69 -1.56 16.55 -0.26
N PRO A 70 -1.27 16.65 1.06
CA PRO A 70 -0.02 16.08 1.56
C PRO A 70 0.02 14.64 1.06
N VAL A 71 1.09 14.26 0.34
CA VAL A 71 1.08 13.05 -0.47
C VAL A 71 0.74 11.84 0.39
N SER A 72 -0.40 11.22 0.14
CA SER A 72 -0.89 10.07 0.91
C SER A 72 -1.53 9.00 0.03
N ALA A 73 -1.51 7.77 0.55
CA ALA A 73 -2.20 6.63 -0.01
C ALA A 73 -3.08 5.98 1.06
N VAL A 74 -4.34 5.72 0.71
CA VAL A 74 -5.30 5.03 1.56
C VAL A 74 -5.51 3.61 1.02
N LEU A 75 -5.17 2.61 1.83
CA LEU A 75 -5.38 1.20 1.57
C LEU A 75 -6.56 0.70 2.40
N ARG A 76 -7.63 0.28 1.74
CA ARG A 76 -8.77 -0.40 2.37
C ARG A 76 -8.70 -1.88 2.05
N ILE A 77 -8.66 -2.70 3.11
CA ILE A 77 -8.63 -4.16 3.03
C ILE A 77 -9.94 -4.68 3.59
N ARG A 78 -10.69 -5.45 2.80
CA ARG A 78 -11.88 -6.16 3.28
C ARG A 78 -11.53 -7.64 3.45
N PRO A 79 -11.53 -8.18 4.68
CA PRO A 79 -11.31 -9.60 4.89
C PRO A 79 -12.36 -10.45 4.15
N ALA A 80 -11.97 -11.59 3.59
CA ALA A 80 -12.91 -12.52 2.95
C ALA A 80 -13.62 -13.43 3.96
N THR A 81 -13.05 -13.58 5.15
CA THR A 81 -13.68 -14.28 6.26
C THR A 81 -13.46 -13.50 7.55
N PRO A 82 -14.36 -13.66 8.55
CA PRO A 82 -14.14 -13.10 9.89
C PRO A 82 -12.94 -13.75 10.62
N THR A 83 -12.44 -14.90 10.13
CA THR A 83 -11.25 -15.56 10.65
C THR A 83 -9.94 -14.96 10.13
N ALA A 84 -9.98 -14.16 9.07
CA ALA A 84 -8.81 -13.44 8.56
C ALA A 84 -8.51 -12.26 9.48
N THR A 85 -7.57 -12.47 10.38
CA THR A 85 -7.23 -11.54 11.46
C THR A 85 -6.03 -10.65 11.13
N HIS A 86 -5.24 -10.99 10.11
CA HIS A 86 -4.00 -10.28 9.80
C HIS A 86 -3.74 -10.18 8.30
N ALA A 87 -2.97 -9.16 7.92
CA ALA A 87 -2.34 -9.02 6.62
C ALA A 87 -0.87 -8.58 6.82
N HIS A 88 0.03 -8.99 5.93
CA HIS A 88 1.41 -8.49 5.93
C HIS A 88 1.58 -7.47 4.81
N LEU A 89 2.12 -6.32 5.16
CA LEU A 89 2.37 -5.23 4.24
C LEU A 89 3.87 -4.96 4.20
N THR A 90 4.45 -5.03 3.01
CA THR A 90 5.84 -4.64 2.77
C THR A 90 5.85 -3.29 2.05
N LEU A 91 6.65 -2.36 2.54
CA LEU A 91 6.86 -1.06 1.90
C LEU A 91 8.35 -0.86 1.63
N LEU A 92 8.71 -0.64 0.37
CA LEU A 92 10.10 -0.43 -0.04
C LEU A 92 10.21 0.96 -0.66
N ALA A 93 11.25 1.70 -0.27
CA ALA A 93 11.59 2.94 -0.95
C ALA A 93 12.11 2.63 -2.35
N ASP A 94 11.72 3.46 -3.30
CA ASP A 94 12.28 3.46 -4.64
C ASP A 94 13.73 3.97 -4.60
N GLY A 95 14.66 3.19 -5.15
CA GLY A 95 16.11 3.31 -4.97
C GLY A 95 16.78 4.46 -5.73
N ASP A 96 16.02 5.32 -6.41
CA ASP A 96 16.55 6.38 -7.30
C ASP A 96 16.68 7.76 -6.64
N GLY A 97 16.51 7.88 -5.32
CA GLY A 97 16.61 9.15 -4.59
C GLY A 97 17.90 9.28 -3.78
N ASP A 98 18.54 10.45 -3.85
CA ASP A 98 19.53 10.92 -2.88
C ASP A 98 19.05 10.60 -1.45
N ALA A 99 19.94 10.12 -0.60
CA ALA A 99 19.69 9.51 0.71
C ALA A 99 19.09 10.44 1.79
N ALA A 100 18.33 11.47 1.42
CA ALA A 100 17.32 12.05 2.29
C ALA A 100 16.25 10.98 2.53
N THR A 101 16.36 10.27 3.65
CA THR A 101 15.44 9.21 4.08
C THR A 101 14.00 9.62 3.80
N ARG A 102 13.38 9.10 2.73
CA ARG A 102 11.95 9.26 2.48
C ARG A 102 11.24 8.55 3.61
N ARG A 103 10.71 9.32 4.55
CA ARG A 103 10.00 8.78 5.71
C ARG A 103 8.53 8.76 5.38
N VAL A 104 7.88 7.67 5.74
CA VAL A 104 6.42 7.58 5.69
C VAL A 104 5.87 7.28 7.05
N ARG A 105 4.74 7.91 7.36
CA ARG A 105 3.97 7.62 8.56
C ARG A 105 2.84 6.68 8.17
N LEU A 106 2.74 5.57 8.90
CA LEU A 106 1.60 4.66 8.80
C LEU A 106 0.58 5.00 9.89
N ARG A 107 -0.68 5.09 9.50
CA ARG A 107 -1.80 5.29 10.41
C ARG A 107 -2.87 4.26 10.12
N CYS A 108 -3.27 3.53 11.15
CA CYS A 108 -4.42 2.64 11.11
C CYS A 108 -5.60 3.37 11.74
N SER A 109 -6.73 3.50 11.03
CA SER A 109 -7.98 3.95 11.65
C SER A 109 -8.78 2.72 12.09
N ALA A 110 -9.24 2.72 13.34
CA ALA A 110 -9.96 1.61 13.97
C ALA A 110 -11.00 0.99 13.01
N PRO A 111 -11.10 -0.35 12.96
CA PRO A 111 -10.70 -1.29 14.01
C PRO A 111 -9.30 -1.92 13.86
N CYS A 112 -8.40 -1.39 13.03
CA CYS A 112 -7.10 -2.04 12.79
C CYS A 112 -5.95 -1.60 13.72
N GLY A 113 -4.84 -2.35 13.69
CA GLY A 113 -3.62 -2.02 14.45
C GLY A 113 -2.35 -2.61 13.83
N PHE A 114 -1.19 -2.15 14.28
CA PHE A 114 0.10 -2.72 13.87
C PHE A 114 0.65 -3.63 14.97
N GLU A 115 1.18 -4.77 14.56
CA GLU A 115 1.85 -5.74 15.43
C GLU A 115 3.28 -5.98 14.95
N PRO A 116 4.17 -6.46 15.84
CA PRO A 116 5.49 -6.92 15.43
C PRO A 116 5.39 -7.96 14.31
N SER A 117 6.20 -7.79 13.27
CA SER A 117 6.32 -8.78 12.19
C SER A 117 6.88 -10.09 12.75
N PRO A 118 6.29 -11.26 12.44
CA PRO A 118 6.86 -12.55 12.81
C PRO A 118 8.11 -12.89 11.98
N PHE A 119 8.39 -12.14 10.91
CA PHE A 119 9.54 -12.34 10.04
C PHE A 119 10.78 -11.69 10.64
N VAL A 120 11.59 -12.49 11.35
CA VAL A 120 12.84 -12.06 11.97
C VAL A 120 13.80 -11.52 10.90
N GLY A 121 14.31 -10.30 11.10
CA GLY A 121 15.24 -9.64 10.18
C GLY A 121 14.59 -8.96 8.96
N ALA A 122 13.26 -9.10 8.78
CA ALA A 122 12.55 -8.43 7.69
C ALA A 122 12.37 -6.94 8.01
N GLN A 123 13.17 -6.10 7.35
CA GLN A 123 13.00 -4.65 7.41
C GLN A 123 11.79 -4.23 6.57
N ASN A 124 11.03 -3.25 7.07
CA ASN A 124 9.89 -2.64 6.38
C ASN A 124 8.69 -3.58 6.09
N VAL A 125 8.58 -4.68 6.84
CA VAL A 125 7.40 -5.55 6.84
C VAL A 125 6.56 -5.25 8.08
N TYR A 126 5.29 -4.91 7.86
CA TYR A 126 4.33 -4.54 8.89
C TYR A 126 3.24 -5.60 8.97
N ARG A 127 3.03 -6.17 10.15
CA ARG A 127 1.86 -7.02 10.41
C ARG A 127 0.69 -6.13 10.81
N VAL A 128 -0.35 -6.12 9.99
CA VAL A 128 -1.56 -5.32 10.21
C VAL A 128 -2.66 -6.24 10.73
N ARG A 129 -3.15 -5.96 11.94
CA ARG A 129 -4.32 -6.63 12.52
C ARG A 129 -5.59 -6.06 11.88
N LEU A 130 -6.42 -6.94 11.34
CA LEU A 130 -7.72 -6.63 10.74
C LEU A 130 -8.78 -6.75 11.84
N GLY A 131 -9.44 -5.65 12.18
CA GLY A 131 -10.28 -5.60 13.38
C GLY A 131 -11.77 -5.84 13.20
N SER A 132 -12.26 -5.96 11.96
CA SER A 132 -13.63 -6.38 11.67
C SER A 132 -13.74 -6.94 10.25
N ALA A 133 -14.84 -7.65 9.98
CA ALA A 133 -15.17 -8.15 8.65
C ALA A 133 -15.60 -7.05 7.65
N GLU A 134 -15.89 -5.83 8.13
CA GLU A 134 -16.47 -4.78 7.29
C GLU A 134 -15.42 -4.09 6.41
N SER A 135 -14.34 -3.59 7.01
CA SER A 135 -13.12 -3.14 6.32
C SER A 135 -12.08 -2.64 7.33
N THR A 136 -10.81 -2.75 6.95
CA THR A 136 -9.67 -2.13 7.63
C THR A 136 -9.12 -1.04 6.74
N THR A 137 -8.94 0.16 7.29
CA THR A 137 -8.37 1.31 6.57
C THR A 137 -6.99 1.66 7.11
N LEU A 138 -6.01 1.61 6.23
CA LEU A 138 -4.63 2.00 6.45
C LEU A 138 -4.33 3.24 5.63
N GLU A 139 -3.68 4.22 6.23
CA GLU A 139 -3.21 5.44 5.57
C GLU A 139 -1.67 5.48 5.61
N ILE A 140 -1.07 5.76 4.46
CA ILE A 140 0.38 5.90 4.26
C ILE A 140 0.62 7.34 3.87
N ILE A 141 1.29 8.10 4.74
CA ILE A 141 1.48 9.54 4.59
C ILE A 141 2.96 9.82 4.38
N GLY A 142 3.30 10.48 3.26
CA GLY A 142 4.65 10.98 3.03
C GLY A 142 5.02 12.03 4.08
N GLN A 143 6.20 11.90 4.68
CA GLN A 143 6.77 12.94 5.53
C GLN A 143 7.75 13.74 4.68
N VAL A 144 7.48 15.03 4.55
CA VAL A 144 8.37 16.02 3.92
C VAL A 144 9.40 16.48 4.94
#